data_AF-A0A1R4H4N7-F1
#
_entry.id   AF-A0A1R4H4N7-F1
#
_cell.length_a   1.000
_cell.length_b   1.000
_cell.length_c   1.000
_cell.angle_alpha   90.00
_cell.angle_beta   90.00
_cell.angle_gamma   90.00
#
_symmetry.space_group_name_H-M   'P 1'
#
loop_
_entity.id
_entity.type
_entity.pdbx_description
1 polymer ?
#
loop_
_entity_poly.entity_id
_entity_poly.type
_entity_poly.pdbx_seq_one_letter_code
_entity_poly.pdbx_strand_id
1 'polypeptide(L)'
;MMTTEPIIESGMTFGPYSEGHCFYIEKSQTLKKINKRIGVQIAEFLLLEFKDTNKATISIVEAKTSSPQNPNEYINEIKEKLSNSLALFIAIYLQRHTTSHTELSDHFYQLQLTNVSFRLILVIKNSKKEWLPPLENKLKKALNPTVKIWNLTPASVIVLNEEGAIRRGLVNASATDITPI
;
A
#
# COMPACT_ATOMS: atom_id res chain seq x y z
N MET A 1 7.45 9.51 3.16
CA MET A 1 8.33 10.41 2.38
C MET A 1 8.47 9.86 0.98
N MET A 2 8.67 10.71 -0.03
CA MET A 2 8.94 10.24 -1.39
C MET A 2 10.26 9.47 -1.44
N THR A 3 10.33 8.42 -2.24
CA THR A 3 11.55 7.61 -2.39
C THR A 3 11.68 7.02 -3.80
N THR A 4 12.92 6.94 -4.28
CA THR A 4 13.34 6.12 -5.43
C THR A 4 14.07 4.86 -4.98
N GLU A 5 14.59 4.87 -3.74
CA GLU A 5 15.27 3.73 -3.15
C GLU A 5 14.31 2.56 -2.97
N PRO A 6 14.77 1.32 -3.23
CA PRO A 6 13.97 0.13 -2.97
C PRO A 6 13.54 0.03 -1.49
N ILE A 7 12.31 -0.43 -1.27
CA ILE A 7 11.78 -0.67 0.06
C ILE A 7 11.95 -2.16 0.38
N ILE A 8 12.77 -2.47 1.39
CA ILE A 8 12.98 -3.84 1.86
C ILE A 8 11.97 -4.10 2.98
N GLU A 9 10.97 -4.93 2.71
CA GLU A 9 9.92 -5.25 3.69
C GLU A 9 9.46 -6.70 3.56
N SER A 10 9.26 -7.37 4.70
CA SER A 10 8.82 -8.78 4.75
C SER A 10 9.67 -9.74 3.91
N GLY A 11 10.97 -9.43 3.80
CA GLY A 11 11.94 -10.19 3.00
C GLY A 11 11.78 -10.03 1.49
N MET A 12 11.02 -9.04 1.01
CA MET A 12 10.87 -8.68 -0.40
C MET A 12 11.49 -7.30 -0.65
N THR A 13 11.95 -7.07 -1.88
CA THR A 13 12.46 -5.77 -2.31
C THR A 13 11.48 -5.13 -3.28
N PHE A 14 10.78 -4.09 -2.83
CA PHE A 14 9.83 -3.33 -3.62
C PHE A 14 10.52 -2.18 -4.37
N GLY A 15 10.21 -2.01 -5.65
CA GLY A 15 10.91 -1.05 -6.50
C GLY A 15 12.33 -1.51 -6.90
N PRO A 16 13.23 -0.60 -7.35
CA PRO A 16 13.08 0.85 -7.31
C PRO A 16 11.92 1.33 -8.19
N TYR A 17 11.37 2.49 -7.82
CA TYR A 17 10.29 3.13 -8.56
C TYR A 17 10.73 4.48 -9.07
N SER A 18 10.08 4.97 -10.13
CA SER A 18 10.33 6.29 -10.69
C SER A 18 10.18 7.40 -9.65
N GLU A 19 11.01 8.43 -9.78
CA GLU A 19 10.99 9.60 -8.89
C GLU A 19 9.60 10.24 -8.84
N GLY A 20 9.08 10.48 -7.64
CA GLY A 20 7.75 11.07 -7.44
C GLY A 20 6.59 10.08 -7.55
N HIS A 21 6.84 8.78 -7.77
CA HIS A 21 5.77 7.79 -7.85
C HIS A 21 5.56 6.99 -6.57
N CYS A 22 6.59 6.84 -5.73
CA CYS A 22 6.49 6.07 -4.50
C CYS A 22 6.51 6.97 -3.27
N PHE A 23 5.44 6.90 -2.48
CA PHE A 23 5.36 7.53 -1.17
C PHE A 23 5.48 6.47 -0.08
N TYR A 24 6.64 6.41 0.59
CA TYR A 24 6.90 5.54 1.73
C TYR A 24 6.15 6.09 2.95
N ILE A 25 4.85 5.79 3.03
CA ILE A 25 3.92 6.38 4.01
C ILE A 25 4.28 5.99 5.44
N GLU A 26 4.86 4.82 5.67
CA GLU A 26 5.33 4.39 6.98
C GLU A 26 6.43 5.28 7.55
N LYS A 27 7.20 5.94 6.67
CA LYS A 27 8.21 6.94 7.06
C LYS A 27 7.67 8.37 7.04
N SER A 28 6.35 8.57 6.89
CA SER A 28 5.71 9.89 6.90
C SER A 28 6.01 10.69 8.17
N GLN A 29 6.28 11.98 8.00
CA GLN A 29 6.48 12.90 9.12
C GLN A 29 5.16 13.22 9.83
N THR A 30 4.05 13.32 9.08
CA THR A 30 2.70 13.43 9.61
C THR A 30 2.36 12.22 10.48
N LEU A 31 2.60 11.00 10.00
CA LEU A 31 2.42 9.79 10.81
C LEU A 31 3.27 9.83 12.09
N LYS A 32 4.57 10.15 11.98
CA LYS A 32 5.47 10.25 13.15
C LYS A 32 4.93 11.24 14.19
N LYS A 33 4.34 12.37 13.77
CA LYS A 33 3.72 13.34 14.69
C LYS A 33 2.46 12.79 15.36
N ILE A 34 1.59 12.11 14.60
CA ILE A 34 0.39 11.45 15.15
C ILE A 34 0.78 10.39 16.18
N ASN A 35 1.76 9.55 15.83
CA ASN A 35 2.23 8.43 16.65
C ASN A 35 2.96 8.83 17.93
N LYS A 36 3.32 10.12 18.11
CA LYS A 36 3.76 10.63 19.42
C LYS A 36 2.64 10.66 20.46
N ARG A 37 1.38 10.63 20.03
CA ARG A 37 0.21 10.71 20.92
C ARG A 37 -0.65 9.45 20.87
N ILE A 38 -0.88 8.90 19.68
CA ILE A 38 -1.76 7.75 19.45
C ILE A 38 -1.07 6.83 18.45
N GLY A 39 -0.91 5.55 18.77
CA GLY A 39 -0.39 4.57 17.82
C GLY A 39 -1.39 4.28 16.71
N VAL A 40 -1.10 4.71 15.49
CA VAL A 40 -1.88 4.40 14.29
C VAL A 40 -1.08 3.44 13.41
N GLN A 41 -1.66 2.28 13.12
CA GLN A 41 -1.10 1.32 12.17
C GLN A 41 -1.43 1.75 10.75
N ILE A 42 -0.42 1.70 9.87
CA ILE A 42 -0.53 2.01 8.45
C ILE A 42 0.18 0.93 7.63
N ALA A 43 -0.06 0.96 6.32
CA ALA A 43 0.59 0.14 5.33
C ALA A 43 1.97 0.68 4.99
N GLU A 44 2.74 -0.06 4.22
CA GLU A 44 4.14 0.24 3.97
C GLU A 44 4.30 1.48 3.07
N PHE A 45 3.70 1.45 1.88
CA PHE A 45 3.86 2.52 0.90
C PHE A 45 2.65 2.69 -0.03
N LEU A 46 2.63 3.83 -0.73
CA LEU A 46 1.75 4.11 -1.84
C LEU A 46 2.55 4.17 -3.13
N LEU A 47 2.02 3.56 -4.19
CA LEU A 47 2.59 3.61 -5.54
C LEU A 47 1.59 4.27 -6.49
N LEU A 48 2.04 5.31 -7.17
CA LEU A 48 1.32 6.02 -8.21
C LEU A 48 1.72 5.48 -9.59
N GLU A 49 0.72 5.03 -10.34
CA GLU A 49 0.87 4.53 -11.70
C GLU A 49 -0.03 5.35 -12.64
N PHE A 50 0.54 5.96 -13.67
CA PHE A 50 -0.23 6.58 -14.74
C PHE A 50 -0.54 5.54 -15.82
N LYS A 51 -1.81 5.37 -16.16
CA LYS A 51 -2.24 4.51 -17.28
C LYS A 51 -2.30 5.26 -18.60
N ASP A 52 -2.71 6.52 -18.52
CA ASP A 52 -2.75 7.50 -19.60
C ASP A 52 -2.68 8.91 -18.96
N THR A 53 -2.74 9.97 -19.77
CA THR A 53 -2.61 11.36 -19.31
C THR A 53 -3.63 11.79 -18.26
N ASN A 54 -4.78 11.12 -18.17
CA ASN A 54 -5.88 11.52 -17.30
C ASN A 54 -6.32 10.44 -16.29
N LYS A 55 -5.75 9.23 -16.35
CA LYS A 55 -6.08 8.12 -15.44
C LYS A 55 -4.86 7.67 -14.69
N ALA A 56 -4.91 7.88 -13.39
CA ALA A 56 -3.94 7.37 -12.44
C ALA A 56 -4.55 6.27 -11.58
N THR A 57 -3.68 5.37 -11.11
CA THR A 57 -4.00 4.42 -10.05
C THR A 57 -3.06 4.64 -8.88
N ILE A 58 -3.61 4.73 -7.68
CA ILE A 58 -2.84 4.71 -6.43
C ILE A 58 -3.03 3.35 -5.77
N SER A 59 -1.95 2.60 -5.67
CA SER A 59 -1.90 1.32 -4.97
C SER A 59 -1.36 1.55 -3.55
N ILE A 60 -2.15 1.22 -2.53
CA ILE A 60 -1.73 1.19 -1.13
C ILE A 60 -1.30 -0.24 -0.82
N VAL A 61 -0.04 -0.42 -0.41
CA VAL A 61 0.59 -1.74 -0.32
C VAL A 61 0.99 -2.06 1.12
N GLU A 62 0.45 -3.16 1.63
CA GLU A 62 0.89 -3.83 2.86
C GLU A 62 1.67 -5.10 2.49
N ALA A 63 2.78 -5.37 3.18
CA ALA A 63 3.57 -6.58 2.96
C ALA A 63 3.62 -7.45 4.23
N LYS A 64 3.62 -8.77 4.03
CA LYS A 64 3.75 -9.77 5.10
C LYS A 64 4.65 -10.92 4.64
N THR A 65 5.43 -11.48 5.57
CA THR A 65 6.28 -12.65 5.26
C THR A 65 5.45 -13.91 5.04
N SER A 66 4.41 -14.12 5.84
CA SER A 66 3.58 -15.33 5.80
C SER A 66 2.12 -15.05 6.15
N SER A 67 1.27 -16.02 5.80
CA SER A 67 -0.13 -16.08 6.26
C SER A 67 -0.19 -16.36 7.78
N PRO A 68 -1.27 -15.95 8.46
CA PRO A 68 -1.37 -16.00 9.91
C PRO A 68 -1.73 -17.39 10.45
N GLN A 69 -1.41 -17.61 11.73
CA GLN A 69 -2.01 -18.69 12.52
C GLN A 69 -3.45 -18.34 12.95
N ASN A 70 -3.74 -17.07 13.23
CA ASN A 70 -5.08 -16.55 13.54
C ASN A 70 -5.63 -15.69 12.39
N PRO A 71 -6.53 -16.23 11.54
CA PRO A 71 -7.00 -15.52 10.35
C PRO A 71 -7.77 -14.22 10.63
N ASN A 72 -8.49 -14.12 11.75
CA ASN A 72 -9.36 -12.97 12.01
C ASN A 72 -8.56 -11.75 12.46
N GLU A 73 -7.63 -11.95 13.40
CA GLU A 73 -6.75 -10.89 13.90
C GLU A 73 -5.88 -10.32 12.76
N TYR A 74 -5.30 -11.19 11.95
CA TYR A 74 -4.52 -10.80 10.79
C TYR A 74 -5.31 -9.99 9.77
N ILE A 75 -6.52 -10.43 9.42
CA ILE A 75 -7.38 -9.68 8.50
C ILE A 75 -7.77 -8.32 9.09
N ASN A 76 -8.02 -8.25 10.40
CA ASN A 76 -8.34 -6.99 11.06
C ASN A 76 -7.16 -6.02 11.05
N GLU A 77 -5.95 -6.50 11.34
CA GLU A 77 -4.72 -5.70 11.28
C GLU A 77 -4.52 -5.13 9.87
N ILE A 78 -4.61 -5.97 8.83
CA ILE A 78 -4.42 -5.53 7.43
C ILE A 78 -5.53 -4.56 7.01
N LYS A 79 -6.78 -4.85 7.38
CA LYS A 79 -7.92 -3.94 7.14
C LYS A 79 -7.65 -2.57 7.77
N GLU A 80 -7.19 -2.54 9.02
CA GLU A 80 -6.87 -1.33 9.74
C GLU A 80 -5.75 -0.56 9.03
N LYS A 81 -4.62 -1.20 8.77
CA LYS A 81 -3.47 -0.59 8.06
C LYS A 81 -3.87 0.01 6.71
N LEU A 82 -4.57 -0.74 5.87
CA LEU A 82 -4.99 -0.28 4.53
C LEU A 82 -6.00 0.87 4.61
N SER A 83 -6.97 0.79 5.52
CA SER A 83 -8.00 1.83 5.68
C SER A 83 -7.40 3.12 6.26
N ASN A 84 -6.55 3.00 7.27
CA ASN A 84 -5.86 4.13 7.89
C ASN A 84 -4.90 4.80 6.91
N SER A 85 -4.22 4.02 6.06
CA SER A 85 -3.32 4.57 5.04
C SER A 85 -4.05 5.39 3.99
N LEU A 86 -5.22 4.91 3.54
CA LEU A 86 -6.08 5.67 2.64
C LEU A 86 -6.52 6.99 3.30
N ALA A 87 -6.99 6.94 4.54
CA ALA A 87 -7.41 8.13 5.27
C ALA A 87 -6.24 9.12 5.49
N LEU A 88 -5.07 8.61 5.88
CA LEU A 88 -3.87 9.42 6.12
C LEU A 88 -3.37 10.06 4.82
N PHE A 89 -3.28 9.29 3.74
CA PHE A 89 -2.93 9.82 2.43
C PHE A 89 -3.82 11.01 2.05
N ILE A 90 -5.13 10.87 2.24
CA ILE A 90 -6.09 11.92 1.89
C ILE A 90 -5.96 13.12 2.82
N ALA A 91 -5.69 12.91 4.11
CA ALA A 91 -5.41 14.00 5.04
C ALA A 91 -4.15 14.79 4.65
N ILE A 92 -3.10 14.11 4.19
CA ILE A 92 -1.86 14.71 3.69
C ILE A 92 -2.10 15.42 2.35
N TYR A 93 -2.82 14.79 1.43
CA TYR A 93 -3.18 15.34 0.12
C TYR A 93 -4.00 16.63 0.26
N LEU A 94 -4.99 16.65 1.17
CA LEU A 94 -5.80 17.82 1.50
C LEU A 94 -5.07 18.82 2.42
N GLN A 95 -3.79 18.57 2.73
CA GLN A 95 -2.96 19.45 3.57
C GLN A 95 -3.57 19.76 4.95
N ARG A 96 -4.30 18.79 5.53
CA ARG A 96 -4.98 18.97 6.84
C ARG A 96 -4.02 19.06 8.02
N HIS A 97 -2.78 18.62 7.84
CA HIS A 97 -1.74 18.69 8.85
C HIS A 97 -0.76 19.80 8.49
N THR A 98 -0.63 20.80 9.36
CA THR A 98 0.36 21.87 9.22
C THR A 98 1.77 21.26 9.36
N THR A 99 2.39 21.04 8.21
CA THR A 99 3.77 20.58 8.09
C THR A 99 4.54 21.62 7.29
N SER A 100 5.77 21.90 7.71
CA SER A 100 6.66 22.87 7.04
C SER A 100 7.17 22.37 5.68
N HIS A 101 6.86 21.13 5.31
CA HIS A 101 7.33 20.46 4.11
C HIS A 101 6.19 19.66 3.47
N THR A 102 6.06 19.75 2.15
CA THR A 102 5.20 18.89 1.35
C THR A 102 5.74 17.46 1.36
N GLU A 103 4.94 16.50 1.83
CA GLU A 103 5.38 15.09 1.93
C GLU A 103 5.16 14.30 0.64
N LEU A 104 4.20 14.73 -0.18
CA LEU A 104 3.90 14.17 -1.48
C LEU A 104 4.61 14.98 -2.57
N SER A 105 4.95 14.33 -3.68
CA SER A 105 5.46 15.04 -4.86
C SER A 105 4.33 15.73 -5.62
N ASP A 106 4.72 16.62 -6.54
CA ASP A 106 3.78 17.30 -7.44
C ASP A 106 2.92 16.32 -8.26
N HIS A 107 3.49 15.18 -8.67
CA HIS A 107 2.73 14.11 -9.34
C HIS A 107 1.48 13.66 -8.58
N PHE A 108 1.53 13.64 -7.24
CA PHE A 108 0.35 13.33 -6.43
C PHE A 108 -0.57 14.54 -6.33
N TYR A 109 -0.05 15.73 -6.02
CA TYR A 109 -0.88 16.94 -5.82
C TYR A 109 -1.59 17.43 -7.08
N GLN A 110 -1.09 17.08 -8.27
CA GLN A 110 -1.72 17.44 -9.54
C GLN A 110 -2.88 16.51 -9.92
N LEU A 111 -3.09 15.41 -9.19
CA LEU A 111 -4.17 14.47 -9.49
C LEU A 111 -5.54 15.07 -9.21
N GLN A 112 -6.47 14.93 -10.15
CA GLN A 112 -7.88 15.07 -9.85
C GLN A 112 -8.37 13.76 -9.22
N LEU A 113 -8.49 13.71 -7.89
CA LEU A 113 -8.83 12.47 -7.16
C LEU A 113 -10.15 11.82 -7.62
N THR A 114 -11.07 12.59 -8.22
CA THR A 114 -12.29 12.08 -8.86
C THR A 114 -12.03 11.10 -10.00
N ASN A 115 -10.86 11.19 -10.65
CA ASN A 115 -10.44 10.33 -11.77
C ASN A 115 -9.40 9.27 -11.35
N VAL A 116 -9.03 9.23 -10.07
CA VAL A 116 -8.03 8.29 -9.56
C VAL A 116 -8.69 6.97 -9.14
N SER A 117 -8.16 5.86 -9.63
CA SER A 117 -8.50 4.54 -9.12
C SER A 117 -7.64 4.20 -7.89
N PHE A 118 -8.23 3.58 -6.87
CA PHE A 118 -7.48 3.07 -5.72
C PHE A 118 -7.42 1.54 -5.73
N ARG A 119 -6.28 1.00 -5.29
CA ARG A 119 -6.09 -0.42 -4.99
C ARG A 119 -5.59 -0.58 -3.56
N LEU A 120 -6.15 -1.55 -2.84
CA LEU A 120 -5.77 -1.95 -1.50
C LEU A 120 -5.12 -3.33 -1.61
N ILE A 121 -3.79 -3.37 -1.53
CA ILE A 121 -3.00 -4.54 -1.89
C ILE A 121 -2.33 -5.11 -0.65
N LEU A 122 -2.50 -6.41 -0.44
CA LEU A 122 -1.70 -7.21 0.48
C LEU A 122 -0.76 -8.10 -0.32
N VAL A 123 0.54 -8.04 -0.04
CA VAL A 123 1.55 -8.94 -0.62
C VAL A 123 2.08 -9.88 0.47
N ILE A 124 2.02 -11.18 0.24
CA ILE A 124 2.46 -12.20 1.19
C ILE A 124 3.58 -13.02 0.55
N LYS A 125 4.82 -12.91 1.06
CA LYS A 125 5.97 -13.57 0.45
C LYS A 125 5.76 -15.08 0.29
N ASN A 126 5.57 -15.77 1.40
CA ASN A 126 5.50 -17.23 1.47
C ASN A 126 4.06 -17.75 1.41
N SER A 127 3.32 -17.42 0.36
CA SER A 127 1.93 -17.89 0.19
C SER A 127 1.72 -18.60 -1.15
N LYS A 128 1.04 -19.76 -1.10
CA LYS A 128 0.66 -20.52 -2.30
C LYS A 128 -0.50 -19.83 -3.02
N LYS A 129 -0.51 -19.88 -4.35
CA LYS A 129 -1.58 -19.30 -5.19
C LYS A 129 -2.97 -19.78 -4.79
N GLU A 130 -3.11 -21.05 -4.43
CA GLU A 130 -4.39 -21.67 -4.01
C GLU A 130 -4.93 -21.10 -2.67
N TRP A 131 -4.07 -20.51 -1.83
CA TRP A 131 -4.47 -19.91 -0.54
C TRP A 131 -4.90 -18.45 -0.67
N LEU A 132 -4.58 -17.79 -1.79
CA LEU A 132 -4.89 -16.37 -1.98
C LEU A 132 -6.40 -16.11 -2.08
N PRO A 133 -7.21 -16.85 -2.87
CA PRO A 133 -8.63 -16.52 -3.03
C PRO A 133 -9.46 -16.54 -1.74
N PRO A 134 -9.33 -17.54 -0.83
CA PRO A 134 -10.02 -17.52 0.45
C PRO A 134 -9.64 -16.31 1.31
N LEU A 135 -8.36 -15.94 1.32
CA LEU A 135 -7.86 -14.80 2.10
C LEU A 135 -8.33 -13.46 1.51
N GLU A 136 -8.26 -13.33 0.19
CA GLU A 136 -8.77 -12.16 -0.53
C GLU A 136 -10.27 -11.96 -0.29
N ASN A 137 -11.06 -13.04 -0.30
CA ASN A 137 -12.48 -12.97 0.00
C ASN A 137 -12.76 -12.50 1.43
N LYS A 138 -11.97 -12.95 2.42
CA LYS A 138 -12.07 -12.48 3.80
C LYS A 138 -11.69 -11.00 3.91
N LEU A 139 -10.60 -10.59 3.26
CA LEU A 139 -10.15 -9.21 3.28
C LEU A 139 -11.15 -8.26 2.60
N LYS A 140 -11.72 -8.67 1.46
CA LYS A 140 -12.81 -7.94 0.77
C LYS A 140 -14.01 -7.72 1.68
N LYS A 141 -14.43 -8.74 2.43
CA LYS A 141 -15.53 -8.61 3.40
C LYS A 141 -15.17 -7.62 4.52
N ALA A 142 -13.97 -7.72 5.07
CA ALA A 142 -13.50 -6.84 6.14
C ALA A 142 -13.37 -5.37 5.70
N LEU A 143 -12.92 -5.13 4.47
CA LEU A 143 -12.78 -3.81 3.84
C LEU A 143 -14.06 -3.33 3.16
N ASN A 144 -15.17 -4.09 3.18
CA ASN A 144 -16.41 -3.70 2.51
C ASN A 144 -16.90 -2.29 2.93
N PRO A 145 -16.85 -1.87 4.22
CA PRO A 145 -17.16 -0.48 4.58
C PRO A 145 -16.30 0.54 3.84
N THR A 146 -14.97 0.35 3.82
CA THR A 146 -14.03 1.21 3.11
C THR A 146 -14.33 1.25 1.61
N VAL A 147 -14.54 0.08 0.98
CA VAL A 147 -14.90 -0.04 -0.44
C VAL A 147 -16.19 0.71 -0.76
N LYS A 148 -17.22 0.59 0.08
CA LYS A 148 -18.52 1.24 -0.15
C LYS A 148 -18.45 2.75 0.07
N ILE A 149 -17.78 3.21 1.13
CA ILE A 149 -17.60 4.65 1.42
C ILE A 149 -16.87 5.34 0.27
N TRP A 150 -15.82 4.71 -0.24
CA TRP A 150 -14.99 5.26 -1.32
C TRP A 150 -15.52 4.98 -2.73
N ASN A 151 -16.69 4.34 -2.85
CA ASN A 151 -17.27 3.92 -4.13
C ASN A 151 -16.28 3.12 -5.01
N LEU A 152 -15.47 2.26 -4.39
CA LEU A 152 -14.52 1.40 -5.10
C LEU A 152 -15.22 0.13 -5.60
N THR A 153 -14.66 -0.49 -6.63
CA THR A 153 -15.09 -1.83 -7.02
C THR A 153 -14.50 -2.88 -6.07
N PRO A 154 -15.15 -4.04 -5.85
CA PRO A 154 -14.55 -5.13 -5.08
C PRO A 154 -13.21 -5.61 -5.62
N ALA A 155 -12.93 -5.42 -6.91
CA ALA A 155 -11.64 -5.73 -7.54
C ALA A 155 -10.49 -4.81 -7.12
N SER A 156 -10.77 -3.75 -6.35
CA SER A 156 -9.74 -2.88 -5.76
C SER A 156 -8.98 -3.56 -4.61
N VAL A 157 -9.55 -4.57 -3.95
CA VAL A 157 -8.88 -5.33 -2.89
C VAL A 157 -8.20 -6.55 -3.50
N ILE A 158 -6.87 -6.61 -3.39
CA ILE A 158 -6.04 -7.59 -4.09
C ILE A 158 -5.11 -8.26 -3.07
N VAL A 159 -5.02 -9.59 -3.12
CA VAL A 159 -4.00 -10.34 -2.38
C VAL A 159 -3.06 -11.04 -3.35
N LEU A 160 -1.77 -10.83 -3.17
CA LEU A 160 -0.70 -11.36 -4.02
C LEU A 160 0.27 -12.18 -3.19
N ASN A 161 0.87 -13.19 -3.82
CA ASN A 161 2.16 -13.69 -3.37
C ASN A 161 3.31 -12.94 -4.05
N GLU A 162 4.55 -13.22 -3.66
CA GLU A 162 5.75 -12.60 -4.25
C GLU A 162 5.76 -12.71 -5.79
N GLU A 163 5.50 -13.89 -6.34
CA GLU A 163 5.43 -14.12 -7.79
C GLU A 163 4.38 -13.23 -8.47
N GLY A 164 3.22 -13.03 -7.82
CA GLY A 164 2.17 -12.12 -8.28
C GLY A 164 2.56 -10.65 -8.18
N ALA A 165 3.33 -10.28 -7.16
CA ALA A 165 3.85 -8.93 -6.99
C ALA A 165 4.94 -8.60 -8.01
N ILE A 166 5.82 -9.56 -8.32
CA ILE A 166 6.81 -9.45 -9.41
C ILE A 166 6.11 -9.22 -10.76
N ARG A 167 5.11 -10.04 -11.10
CA ARG A 167 4.34 -9.86 -12.35
C ARG A 167 3.65 -8.50 -12.46
N ARG A 168 3.33 -7.87 -11.33
CA ARG A 168 2.70 -6.55 -11.28
C ARG A 168 3.73 -5.41 -11.18
N GLY A 169 5.02 -5.71 -11.21
CA GLY A 169 6.08 -4.70 -11.09
C GLY A 169 6.19 -4.06 -9.71
N LEU A 170 5.61 -4.69 -8.67
CA LEU A 170 5.74 -4.21 -7.29
C LEU A 170 7.07 -4.66 -6.67
N VAL A 171 7.48 -5.90 -6.92
CA VAL A 171 8.71 -6.49 -6.37
C VAL A 171 9.70 -6.71 -7.50
N ASN A 172 10.98 -6.40 -7.25
CA ASN A 172 12.05 -6.67 -8.20
C ASN A 172 12.54 -8.11 -8.07
N ALA A 173 12.51 -8.85 -9.19
CA ALA A 173 12.93 -10.25 -9.27
C ALA A 173 14.45 -10.46 -9.06
N SER A 174 15.27 -9.42 -9.28
CA SER A 174 16.73 -9.50 -9.22
C SER A 174 17.30 -9.50 -7.79
N ALA A 175 16.49 -9.18 -6.78
CA ALA A 175 16.94 -8.98 -5.40
C ALA A 175 16.67 -10.18 -4.47
N THR A 176 16.05 -11.24 -4.98
CA THR A 176 15.62 -12.41 -4.19
C THR A 176 16.70 -13.48 -3.96
N ASP A 177 17.87 -13.37 -4.60
CA ASP A 177 18.93 -14.39 -4.56
C ASP A 177 20.14 -14.07 -3.65
N ILE A 178 20.11 -13.01 -2.84
CA ILE A 178 21.21 -12.77 -1.89
C ILE A 178 20.94 -13.54 -0.58
N THR A 179 21.03 -14.87 -0.65
CA THR A 179 21.36 -15.67 0.54
C THR A 179 22.89 -15.62 0.70
N PRO A 180 23.43 -15.13 1.83
CA PRO A 180 24.87 -15.24 2.06
C PRO A 180 25.20 -16.72 2.25
N ILE A 181 26.13 -17.21 1.43
CA ILE A 181 26.85 -18.48 1.60
C ILE A 181 27.72 -18.38 2.85
#